data_AF-A0A9E1SL74-F1
#
_entry.id   AF-A0A9E1SL74-F1
#
_cell.length_a   1.000
_cell.length_b   1.000
_cell.length_c   1.000
_cell.angle_alpha   90.00
_cell.angle_beta   90.00
_cell.angle_gamma   90.00
#
_symmetry.space_group_name_H-M   'P 1'
#
loop_
_entity.id
_entity.type
_entity.pdbx_description
1 polymer ?
#
loop_
_entity_poly.entity_id
_entity_poly.type
_entity_poly.pdbx_seq_one_letter_code
_entity_poly.pdbx_strand_id
1 'polypeptide(L)' 'MDILILLIPAALFLGLVGLVAFMWTLRAGQYDDIEGISYRALFEEDDIEKEQKKKED' A
#
# COMPACT_ATOMS: atom_id res chain seq x y z
N MET A 1 -13.00 -34.50 -19.02
CA MET A 1 -11.82 -34.25 -18.14
C MET A 1 -10.83 -33.27 -18.78
N ASP A 2 -11.10 -32.82 -20.01
CA ASP A 2 -10.18 -32.02 -20.83
C ASP A 2 -10.07 -30.56 -20.37
N ILE A 3 -11.14 -30.00 -19.79
CA ILE A 3 -11.12 -28.62 -19.31
C ILE A 3 -10.22 -28.44 -18.07
N LEU A 4 -10.08 -29.49 -17.25
CA LEU A 4 -9.20 -29.45 -16.08
C LEU A 4 -7.73 -29.34 -16.49
N ILE A 5 -7.36 -29.94 -17.61
CA ILE A 5 -6.00 -29.84 -18.17
C ILE A 5 -5.66 -28.39 -18.56
N LEU A 6 -6.65 -27.57 -18.91
CA LEU A 6 -6.46 -26.14 -19.18
C LEU A 6 -6.57 -25.29 -17.90
N LEU A 7 -7.55 -25.57 -17.05
CA LEU A 7 -7.84 -24.77 -15.87
C LEU A 7 -6.78 -24.90 -14.77
N ILE A 8 -6.20 -26.08 -14.58
CA ILE A 8 -5.15 -26.30 -13.57
C ILE A 8 -3.91 -25.42 -13.86
N PRO A 9 -3.29 -25.47 -15.05
CA PRO A 9 -2.14 -24.62 -15.35
C PRO A 9 -2.54 -23.13 -15.41
N ALA A 10 -3.74 -22.80 -15.89
CA ALA A 10 -4.21 -21.41 -15.87
C ALA A 10 -4.31 -20.88 -14.43
N ALA A 11 -4.87 -21.65 -13.49
CA ALA A 11 -4.98 -21.26 -12.08
C ALA A 11 -3.60 -21.15 -11.41
N LEU A 12 -2.68 -22.09 -11.67
CA LEU A 12 -1.31 -22.04 -11.16
C LEU A 12 -0.57 -20.81 -11.70
N PHE A 13 -0.73 -20.50 -12.98
CA PHE A 13 -0.13 -19.30 -13.59
C PHE A 13 -0.68 -18.02 -12.96
N LEU A 14 -2.00 -17.93 -12.79
CA LEU A 14 -2.64 -16.77 -12.16
C LEU A 14 -2.19 -16.59 -10.71
N GLY A 15 -2.07 -17.69 -9.96
CA GLY A 15 -1.52 -17.69 -8.60
C GLY A 15 -0.06 -17.24 -8.56
N LEU A 16 0.77 -17.70 -9.50
CA LEU A 16 2.19 -17.32 -9.57
C LEU A 16 2.36 -15.85 -9.96
N VAL A 17 1.55 -15.34 -10.90
CA VAL A 17 1.52 -13.90 -11.25
C VAL A 17 1.15 -13.07 -10.03
N GLY A 18 0.11 -13.47 -9.29
CA GLY A 18 -0.30 -12.79 -8.05
C GLY A 18 0.81 -12.80 -6.99
N LEU A 19 1.50 -13.94 -6.83
CA LEU A 19 2.61 -14.06 -5.88
C LEU A 19 3.79 -13.16 -6.27
N VAL A 20 4.19 -13.13 -7.54
CA VAL A 20 5.28 -12.26 -8.02
C VAL A 20 4.91 -10.79 -7.87
N ALA A 21 3.68 -10.42 -8.21
CA ALA A 21 3.18 -9.07 -8.02
C ALA A 21 3.21 -8.67 -6.53
N PHE A 22 2.77 -9.55 -5.64
CA PHE A 22 2.83 -9.33 -4.19
C PHE A 22 4.26 -9.20 -3.66
N MET A 23 5.19 -10.05 -4.10
CA MET A 23 6.60 -9.90 -3.72
C MET A 23 7.20 -8.59 -4.24
N TRP A 24 6.77 -8.13 -5.42
CA TRP A 24 7.19 -6.86 -5.97
C TRP A 24 6.68 -5.66 -5.15
N THR A 25 5.43 -5.67 -4.68
CA THR A 25 4.90 -4.57 -3.83
C THR A 25 5.63 -4.50 -2.48
N LEU A 26 5.96 -5.66 -1.89
CA LEU A 26 6.78 -5.71 -0.67
C LEU A 26 8.17 -5.12 -0.90
N ARG A 27 8.83 -5.47 -2.01
CA ARG A 27 10.16 -4.93 -2.33
C ARG A 27 10.13 -3.46 -2.75
N ALA A 28 9.01 -2.98 -3.27
CA ALA A 28 8.84 -1.58 -3.68
C ALA A 28 8.69 -0.61 -2.49
N GLY A 29 8.66 -1.11 -1.24
CA GLY A 29 8.56 -0.27 -0.04
C GLY A 29 7.23 0.49 0.08
N GLN A 30 6.20 0.08 -0.69
CA GLN A 30 4.90 0.77 -0.70
C GLN A 30 4.15 0.68 0.63
N TYR A 31 4.51 -0.29 1.49
CA TYR A 31 3.90 -0.49 2.81
C TYR A 31 4.60 0.29 3.93
N ASP A 32 5.75 0.91 3.67
CA ASP A 32 6.55 1.59 4.69
C ASP A 32 5.94 2.96 5.09
N ASP A 33 5.12 3.59 4.24
CA ASP A 33 4.50 4.91 4.50
C ASP A 33 3.02 4.84 4.95
N ILE A 34 2.54 3.67 5.42
CA ILE A 34 1.17 3.58 5.98
C ILE A 34 1.09 4.30 7.35
N GLU A 35 2.16 4.24 8.14
CA GLU A 35 2.26 4.92 9.44
C GLU A 35 2.32 6.46 9.29
N GLY A 36 3.04 6.96 8.29
CA GLY A 36 3.23 8.40 8.06
C GLY A 36 1.94 9.12 7.64
N ILE A 37 1.05 8.46 6.91
CA ILE A 37 -0.26 9.03 6.54
C ILE A 37 -1.16 9.21 7.78
N SER A 38 -1.14 8.25 8.70
CA SER A 38 -1.94 8.29 9.93
C SER A 38 -1.48 9.40 10.87
N TYR A 39 -0.16 9.55 11.02
CA TYR A 39 0.44 10.61 11.84
C TYR A 39 0.13 12.01 11.28
N ARG A 40 0.25 12.20 9.96
CA ARG A 40 -0.13 13.45 9.29
C ARG A 40 -1.63 13.73 9.47
N ALA A 41 -2.50 12.78 9.17
CA ALA A 41 -3.95 12.98 9.28
C ALA A 41 -4.46 13.35 10.69
N LEU A 42 -3.75 12.95 11.76
CA LEU A 42 -4.15 13.24 13.15
C LEU A 42 -3.51 14.51 13.72
N PHE A 43 -2.27 14.83 13.35
CA PHE A 43 -1.49 15.90 14.00
C PHE A 43 -1.27 17.12 13.11
N GLU A 44 -1.57 17.05 11.82
CA GLU A 44 -1.37 18.16 10.88
C GLU A 44 -2.33 19.34 11.17
N GLU A 45 -3.53 19.10 11.71
CA GLU A 45 -4.44 20.17 12.15
C GLU A 45 -3.86 20.99 13.32
N ASP A 46 -3.26 20.32 14.32
CA ASP A 46 -2.68 20.96 15.52
C ASP A 46 -1.42 21.79 15.19
N ASP A 47 -0.61 21.32 14.25
CA ASP A 47 0.63 22.00 13.87
C ASP A 47 0.37 23.21 12.95
N ILE A 48 -0.66 23.14 12.08
CA ILE A 48 -1.12 24.30 11.30
C ILE A 48 -1.61 25.42 12.22
N GLU A 49 -2.35 25.09 13.30
CA GLU A 49 -2.85 26.10 14.23
C GLU A 49 -1.72 26.80 15.02
N LYS A 50 -0.69 26.04 15.42
CA LYS A 50 0.49 26.59 16.13
C LYS A 50 1.34 27.49 15.23
N GLU A 51 1.52 27.15 13.95
CA GLU A 51 2.23 28.02 13.01
C GLU A 51 1.50 29.34 12.73
N GLN A 52 0.16 29.33 12.73
CA GLN A 52 -0.64 30.53 12.53
C GLN A 52 -0.51 31.48 13.72
N LYS A 53 -0.63 30.99 14.96
CA LYS A 53 -0.45 31.81 16.17
C LYS A 53 0.94 32.46 16.25
N LYS A 54 1.99 31.73 15.87
CA LYS A 54 3.38 32.24 15.89
C LYS A 54 3.66 33.33 14.85
N LYS A 55 2.83 33.46 13.81
CA LYS A 55 2.95 34.51 12.78
C LYS A 55 2.13 35.76 13.10
N GLU A 56 1.18 35.69 14.03
CA GLU A 56 0.38 36.83 14.50
C GLU A 56 1.03 37.62 15.65
N ASP A 57 1.98 37.02 16.37
CA ASP A 57 2.83 37.66 17.40
C ASP A 57 4.10 38.31 16.80
#